data_AF-A0A9E5J344-F1
#
_entry.id   AF-A0A9E5J344-F1
#
_cell.length_a   1.000
_cell.length_b   1.000
_cell.length_c   1.000
_cell.angle_alpha   90.00
_cell.angle_beta   90.00
_cell.angle_gamma   90.00
#
_symmetry.space_group_name_H-M   'P 1'
#
loop_
_entity.id
_entity.type
_entity.pdbx_description
1 polymer ?
#
loop_
_entity_poly.entity_id
_entity_poly.type
_entity_poly.pdbx_seq_one_letter_code
_entity_poly.pdbx_strand_id
1 'polypeptide(L)'
;LKKNGFRADQVQTFYPSPMASATAMYHTTRNPLRKVTRDSEKVDVVKGEKRRRLHKAFLRYHDANHWPLLRDALKAMGRADLIGNGKHHLIPTWQPLSDEYQSARRKNSTPSGSPRKGQVLTQHTGLPPRKKR
;
A
#
# COMPACT_ATOMS: atom_id res chain seq x y z
N LEU A 1 -13.59 2.84 -1.89
CA LEU A 1 -12.58 2.90 -0.80
C LEU A 1 -12.81 4.10 0.11
N LYS A 2 -12.60 5.34 -0.36
CA LYS A 2 -12.80 6.56 0.47
C LYS A 2 -14.20 6.67 1.09
N LYS A 3 -15.25 6.42 0.31
CA LYS A 3 -16.66 6.40 0.80
C LYS A 3 -16.90 5.39 1.93
N ASN A 4 -16.15 4.29 1.95
CA ASN A 4 -16.27 3.23 2.95
C ASN A 4 -15.29 3.42 4.12
N GLY A 5 -14.64 4.59 4.24
CA GLY A 5 -13.67 4.87 5.30
C GLY A 5 -12.34 4.11 5.20
N PHE A 6 -12.13 3.33 4.14
CA PHE A 6 -10.96 2.48 4.02
C PHE A 6 -9.74 3.25 3.49
N ARG A 7 -8.60 3.11 4.17
CA ARG A 7 -7.30 3.69 3.80
C ARG A 7 -6.26 2.57 3.79
N ALA A 8 -5.76 2.24 2.59
CA ALA A 8 -4.74 1.22 2.44
C ALA A 8 -3.36 1.80 2.76
N ASP A 9 -2.79 1.44 3.91
CA ASP A 9 -1.44 1.89 4.25
C ASP A 9 -0.39 1.09 3.47
N GLN A 10 -0.59 -0.22 3.35
CA GLN A 10 0.28 -1.11 2.59
C GLN A 10 -0.38 -1.57 1.31
N VAL A 11 0.35 -1.42 0.20
CA VAL A 11 -0.04 -1.94 -1.12
C VAL A 11 1.12 -2.76 -1.65
N GLN A 12 0.90 -4.07 -1.69
CA GLN A 12 1.86 -5.05 -2.19
C GLN A 12 1.72 -5.20 -3.71
N THR A 13 2.86 -5.29 -4.40
CA THR A 13 2.88 -5.65 -5.82
C THR A 13 2.55 -7.14 -5.95
N PHE A 14 1.65 -7.46 -6.88
CA PHE A 14 1.30 -8.84 -7.19
C PHE A 14 2.49 -9.59 -7.80
N TYR A 15 2.82 -10.75 -7.24
CA TYR A 15 3.79 -11.69 -7.77
C TYR A 15 3.04 -12.95 -8.21
N PRO A 16 3.09 -13.34 -9.50
CA PRO A 16 2.38 -14.51 -9.98
C PRO A 16 2.91 -15.79 -9.31
N SER A 17 2.09 -16.40 -8.45
CA SER A 17 2.38 -17.70 -7.84
C SER A 17 1.66 -18.82 -8.60
N PRO A 18 2.26 -20.01 -8.74
CA PRO A 18 1.57 -21.15 -9.32
C PRO A 18 0.32 -21.50 -8.51
N MET A 19 -0.69 -22.08 -9.18
CA MET A 19 -2.00 -22.47 -8.61
C MET A 19 -2.90 -21.33 -8.10
N ALA A 20 -2.51 -20.06 -8.22
CA ALA A 20 -3.37 -18.93 -7.85
C ALA A 20 -4.26 -18.46 -9.02
N SER A 21 -5.56 -18.24 -8.77
CA SER A 21 -6.50 -17.71 -9.79
C SER A 21 -6.06 -16.34 -10.33
N ALA A 22 -5.46 -15.49 -9.49
CA ALA A 22 -4.90 -14.21 -9.93
C ALA A 22 -3.75 -14.38 -10.94
N THR A 23 -2.97 -15.46 -10.84
CA THR A 23 -1.92 -15.80 -11.81
C THR A 23 -2.51 -16.25 -13.14
N ALA A 24 -3.56 -17.08 -13.10
CA ALA A 24 -4.31 -17.43 -14.30
C ALA A 24 -4.86 -16.17 -14.99
N MET A 25 -5.43 -15.23 -14.23
CA MET A 25 -5.88 -13.92 -14.75
C MET A 25 -4.71 -13.11 -15.33
N TYR A 26 -3.57 -13.06 -14.65
CA TYR A 26 -2.39 -12.30 -15.07
C TYR A 26 -1.85 -12.74 -16.44
N HIS A 27 -1.87 -14.04 -16.71
CA HIS A 27 -1.40 -14.60 -17.99
C HIS A 27 -2.48 -14.62 -19.06
N THR A 28 -3.71 -15.03 -18.72
CA THR A 28 -4.79 -15.22 -19.71
C THR A 28 -5.58 -13.96 -20.00
N THR A 29 -5.51 -12.93 -19.14
CA THR A 29 -6.35 -11.72 -19.19
C THR A 29 -7.86 -12.04 -19.19
N ARG A 30 -8.27 -13.19 -18.65
CA ARG A 30 -9.68 -13.57 -18.50
C ARG A 30 -10.03 -13.67 -17.02
N ASN A 31 -11.31 -13.51 -16.71
CA ASN A 31 -11.83 -13.69 -15.36
C ASN A 31 -11.97 -15.18 -15.01
N PRO A 32 -11.12 -15.75 -14.12
CA PRO A 32 -11.12 -17.17 -13.79
C PRO A 32 -12.28 -17.56 -12.85
N LEU A 33 -12.99 -16.58 -12.28
CA LEU A 33 -14.11 -16.82 -11.37
C LEU A 33 -15.43 -17.07 -12.12
N ARG A 34 -15.42 -16.94 -13.46
CA ARG A 34 -16.57 -17.18 -14.33
C ARG A 34 -16.21 -18.20 -15.40
N LYS A 35 -17.23 -18.82 -16.00
CA LYS A 35 -17.06 -19.76 -17.11
C LYS A 35 -16.33 -19.06 -18.27
N VAL A 36 -15.20 -19.64 -18.69
CA VAL A 36 -14.40 -19.11 -19.79
C VAL A 36 -14.97 -19.63 -21.11
N THR A 37 -15.53 -18.72 -21.91
CA THR A 37 -15.97 -18.95 -23.29
C THR A 37 -15.16 -18.06 -24.24
N ARG A 38 -15.36 -18.20 -25.56
CA ARG A 38 -14.69 -17.33 -26.56
C ARG A 38 -14.96 -15.84 -26.29
N ASP A 39 -16.21 -15.53 -25.93
CA ASP A 39 -16.70 -14.17 -25.66
C ASP A 39 -16.60 -13.76 -24.19
N SER A 40 -15.81 -14.48 -23.37
CA SER A 40 -15.64 -14.13 -21.96
C SER A 40 -15.00 -12.75 -21.75
N GLU A 41 -15.32 -12.11 -20.63
CA GLU A 41 -14.77 -10.80 -20.26
C GLU A 41 -13.23 -10.79 -20.28
N LYS A 42 -12.67 -9.79 -20.97
CA LYS A 42 -11.23 -9.52 -20.94
C LYS A 42 -10.93 -8.55 -19.81
N VAL A 43 -10.04 -8.96 -18.91
CA VAL A 43 -9.56 -8.18 -17.78
C VAL A 43 -8.27 -7.48 -18.17
N ASP A 44 -8.23 -6.16 -18.07
CA ASP A 44 -7.01 -5.38 -18.31
C ASP A 44 -6.01 -5.59 -17.16
N VAL A 45 -4.82 -6.09 -17.49
CA VAL A 45 -3.76 -6.39 -16.52
C VAL A 45 -2.58 -5.46 -16.76
N VAL A 46 -2.27 -4.66 -15.74
CA VAL A 46 -1.18 -3.70 -15.83
C VAL A 46 0.18 -4.36 -15.56
N LYS A 47 0.99 -4.43 -16.61
CA LYS A 47 2.38 -4.91 -16.53
C LYS A 47 3.42 -3.79 -16.38
N GLY A 48 3.15 -2.60 -16.93
CA GLY A 48 4.08 -1.47 -16.94
C GLY A 48 4.17 -0.72 -15.60
N GLU A 49 5.39 -0.27 -15.25
CA GLU A 49 5.68 0.42 -13.99
C GLU A 49 4.89 1.72 -13.82
N LYS A 50 4.83 2.57 -14.85
CA LYS A 50 4.13 3.88 -14.79
C LYS A 50 2.66 3.72 -14.38
N ARG A 51 1.95 2.80 -15.04
CA ARG A 51 0.53 2.50 -14.74
C ARG A 51 0.38 1.83 -13.37
N ARG A 52 1.30 0.93 -12.97
CA ARG A 52 1.30 0.34 -11.61
C ARG A 52 1.47 1.38 -10.52
N ARG A 53 2.40 2.32 -10.69
CA ARG A 53 2.62 3.43 -9.76
C ARG A 53 1.39 4.30 -9.63
N LEU A 54 0.73 4.61 -10.75
CA LEU A 54 -0.53 5.36 -10.75
C LEU A 54 -1.66 4.60 -10.02
N HIS A 55 -1.84 3.30 -10.30
CA HIS A 55 -2.85 2.49 -9.62
C HIS A 55 -2.59 2.39 -8.12
N LYS A 56 -1.33 2.22 -7.72
CA LYS A 56 -0.91 2.22 -6.32
C LYS A 56 -1.18 3.57 -5.66
N ALA A 57 -0.92 4.68 -6.34
CA ALA A 57 -1.25 6.03 -5.87
C ALA A 57 -2.76 6.20 -5.62
N PHE A 58 -3.64 5.68 -6.49
CA PHE A 58 -5.09 5.73 -6.27
C PHE A 58 -5.54 4.95 -5.03
N LEU A 59 -4.93 3.79 -4.77
CA LEU A 59 -5.20 3.02 -3.55
C LEU A 59 -4.73 3.78 -2.29
N ARG A 60 -3.59 4.47 -2.38
CA ARG A 60 -3.00 5.31 -1.32
C ARG A 60 -3.34 6.79 -1.50
N TYR A 61 -4.59 7.11 -1.81
CA TYR A 61 -5.03 8.49 -2.10
C TYR A 61 -4.70 9.53 -1.01
N HIS A 62 -4.49 9.09 0.24
CA HIS A 62 -4.20 9.95 1.38
C HIS A 62 -2.72 10.34 1.48
N ASP A 63 -1.82 9.69 0.75
CA ASP A 63 -0.38 9.95 0.78
C ASP A 63 -0.05 11.18 -0.09
N ALA A 64 0.44 12.24 0.57
CA ALA A 64 0.72 13.52 -0.06
C ALA A 64 1.74 13.40 -1.20
N ASN A 65 2.71 12.51 -1.09
CA ASN A 65 3.77 12.33 -2.09
C ASN A 65 3.21 11.97 -3.48
N HIS A 66 2.03 11.34 -3.52
CA HIS A 66 1.39 10.90 -4.76
C HIS A 66 0.40 11.92 -5.35
N TRP A 67 0.06 12.99 -4.64
CA TRP A 67 -0.95 13.95 -5.08
C TRP A 67 -0.64 14.66 -6.41
N PRO A 68 0.60 15.03 -6.76
CA PRO A 68 0.89 15.60 -8.08
C PRO A 68 0.50 14.64 -9.21
N LEU A 69 0.94 13.37 -9.11
CA LEU A 69 0.61 12.33 -10.09
C LEU A 69 -0.91 12.08 -10.18
N LEU A 70 -1.61 12.09 -9.05
CA LEU A 70 -3.05 11.92 -9.02
C LEU A 70 -3.80 13.09 -9.63
N ARG A 71 -3.36 14.35 -9.41
CA ARG A 71 -3.97 15.53 -10.03
C ARG A 71 -3.87 15.45 -11.54
N ASP A 72 -2.70 15.13 -12.08
CA ASP A 72 -2.49 15.05 -13.51
C ASP A 72 -3.37 13.97 -14.14
N ALA A 73 -3.45 12.79 -13.50
CA ALA A 73 -4.31 11.71 -13.94
C ALA A 73 -5.81 12.05 -13.84
N LEU A 74 -6.26 12.68 -12.75
CA LEU A 74 -7.65 13.11 -12.58
C LEU A 74 -8.05 14.17 -13.62
N LYS A 75 -7.17 15.12 -13.91
CA LYS A 75 -7.38 16.11 -14.98
C LYS A 75 -7.47 15.44 -16.35
N ALA A 76 -6.56 14.52 -16.66
CA ALA A 76 -6.58 13.77 -17.91
C ALA A 76 -7.85 12.91 -18.09
N MET A 77 -8.43 12.42 -17.00
CA MET A 77 -9.69 11.67 -17.02
C MET A 77 -10.94 12.56 -17.01
N GLY A 78 -10.81 13.89 -17.00
CA GLY A 78 -11.93 14.83 -16.88
C GLY A 78 -12.60 14.83 -15.50
N ARG A 79 -11.94 14.26 -14.47
CA ARG A 79 -12.44 14.14 -13.09
C ARG A 79 -11.81 15.16 -12.14
N ALA A 80 -11.65 16.39 -12.61
CA ALA A 80 -11.17 17.50 -11.79
C ALA A 80 -12.12 17.83 -10.63
N ASP A 81 -13.40 17.42 -10.71
CA ASP A 81 -14.41 17.47 -9.65
C ASP A 81 -13.97 16.77 -8.36
N LEU A 82 -13.04 15.81 -8.44
CA LEU A 82 -12.51 15.08 -7.30
C LEU A 82 -11.31 15.76 -6.65
N ILE A 83 -10.92 16.96 -7.09
CA ILE A 83 -9.81 17.74 -6.54
C ILE A 83 -10.38 18.91 -5.74
N GLY A 84 -10.15 18.94 -4.44
CA GLY A 84 -10.74 19.94 -3.55
C GLY A 84 -10.59 19.63 -2.08
N ASN A 85 -10.92 20.60 -1.22
CA ASN A 85 -10.73 20.46 0.22
C ASN A 85 -11.98 19.92 0.95
N GLY A 86 -13.08 19.71 0.22
CA GLY A 86 -14.33 19.17 0.77
C GLY A 86 -14.33 17.64 0.93
N LYS A 87 -15.26 17.11 1.74
CA LYS A 87 -15.38 15.68 2.09
C LYS A 87 -15.51 14.73 0.89
N HIS A 88 -16.08 15.19 -0.22
CA HIS A 88 -16.33 14.40 -1.42
C HIS A 88 -15.13 14.32 -2.38
N HIS A 89 -14.18 15.25 -2.27
CA HIS A 89 -12.98 15.25 -3.12
C HIS A 89 -12.05 14.12 -2.70
N LEU A 90 -11.29 13.55 -3.63
CA LEU A 90 -10.34 12.48 -3.37
C LEU A 90 -9.04 13.02 -2.75
N ILE A 91 -8.52 14.12 -3.31
CA ILE A 91 -7.26 14.77 -2.94
C ILE A 91 -7.45 16.29 -2.79
N PRO A 92 -6.67 16.98 -1.94
CA PRO A 92 -6.75 18.43 -1.78
C PRO A 92 -6.14 19.18 -2.98
N THR A 93 -6.47 20.48 -3.09
CA THR A 93 -5.95 21.35 -4.15
C THR A 93 -4.47 21.68 -3.97
N TRP A 94 -4.04 21.85 -2.72
CA TRP A 94 -2.69 22.26 -2.35
C TRP A 94 -1.82 21.07 -1.95
N GLN A 95 -0.51 21.25 -2.09
CA GLN A 95 0.51 20.29 -1.69
C GLN A 95 1.12 20.77 -0.37
N PRO A 96 1.07 20.02 0.74
CA PRO A 96 1.83 20.35 1.94
C PRO A 96 3.31 20.30 1.60
N LEU A 97 4.10 21.20 2.20
CA LEU A 97 5.53 20.99 2.31
C LEU A 97 5.70 19.70 3.14
N SER A 98 6.02 18.60 2.48
CA SER A 98 6.14 17.31 3.15
C SER A 98 7.43 17.29 3.96
N ASP A 99 7.29 17.18 5.27
CA ASP A 99 8.28 16.50 6.10
C ASP A 99 8.08 14.99 5.92
N GLU A 100 9.15 14.21 6.01
CA GLU A 100 9.23 12.78 5.69
C GLU A 100 7.97 11.96 6.02
N TYR A 101 7.51 11.14 5.05
CA TYR A 101 6.41 10.19 5.23
C TYR A 101 6.75 9.15 6.31
N GLN A 102 6.28 9.37 7.53
CA GLN A 102 6.30 8.37 8.59
C GLN A 102 5.14 7.40 8.31
N SER A 103 5.45 6.24 7.73
CA SER A 103 4.52 5.10 7.74
C SER A 103 4.00 4.90 9.16
N ALA A 104 2.75 4.46 9.34
CA ALA A 104 2.28 4.04 10.66
C ALA A 104 3.15 2.86 11.11
N ARG A 105 4.21 3.21 11.85
CA ARG A 105 5.28 2.34 12.28
C ARG A 105 4.64 1.16 13.02
N ARG A 106 5.10 -0.06 12.69
CA ARG A 106 4.66 -1.29 13.34
C ARG A 106 4.62 -1.07 14.85
N LYS A 107 3.57 -1.52 15.53
CA LYS A 107 3.49 -1.55 17.01
C LYS A 107 4.68 -2.24 17.71
N ASN A 108 5.60 -2.86 16.96
CA ASN A 108 6.82 -3.53 17.44
C ASN A 108 8.14 -2.88 17.05
N SER A 109 8.16 -1.65 16.51
CA SER A 109 9.41 -0.91 16.35
C SER A 109 9.47 0.25 17.33
N THR A 110 9.54 -0.08 18.63
CA THR A 110 10.26 0.78 19.57
C THR A 110 11.62 1.09 18.95
N PRO A 111 12.10 2.34 18.94
CA PRO A 111 13.53 2.55 18.74
C PRO A 111 14.20 1.77 19.85
N SER A 112 14.94 0.72 19.49
CA SER A 112 15.81 0.04 20.43
C SER A 112 16.72 1.14 20.99
N GLY A 113 16.46 1.56 22.23
CA GLY A 113 17.41 2.36 22.98
C GLY A 113 18.75 1.66 22.82
N SER A 114 19.75 2.38 22.32
CA SER A 114 21.10 1.88 22.13
C SER A 114 21.50 1.05 23.36
N PRO A 115 21.87 -0.23 23.21
CA PRO A 115 22.16 -1.09 24.34
C PRO A 115 23.28 -0.44 25.17
N ARG A 116 23.04 -0.25 26.46
CA ARG A 116 24.08 0.22 27.37
C ARG A 116 25.21 -0.81 27.35
N LYS A 117 26.44 -0.35 27.12
CA LYS A 117 27.66 -1.16 27.08
C LYS A 117 27.70 -2.06 28.32
N GLY A 118 27.62 -3.38 28.14
CA GLY A 118 27.66 -4.37 29.23
C GLY A 118 26.40 -5.23 29.43
N GLN A 119 25.29 -4.96 28.74
CA GLN A 119 24.12 -5.85 28.77
C GLN A 119 24.12 -6.85 27.62
N VAL A 120 24.38 -8.12 27.92
CA VAL A 120 24.15 -9.25 27.03
C VAL A 120 22.88 -9.97 27.50
N LEU A 121 21.78 -9.82 26.76
CA LEU A 121 20.52 -10.52 27.01
C LEU A 121 20.48 -11.79 26.14
N THR A 122 21.20 -12.82 26.58
CA THR A 122 21.01 -14.17 26.05
C THR A 122 19.77 -14.79 26.68
N GLN A 123 18.72 -14.95 25.88
CA GLN A 123 17.53 -15.71 26.24
C GLN A 123 17.87 -17.21 26.21
N HIS A 124 18.04 -17.82 27.38
CA HIS A 124 17.78 -19.25 27.56
C HIS A 124 17.56 -19.56 29.04
N THR A 125 16.47 -20.30 29.29
CA THR A 125 16.11 -21.08 30.49
C THR A 125 15.95 -20.33 31.82
N GLY A 126 14.72 -19.86 32.09
CA GLY A 126 13.85 -20.37 33.16
C GLY A 126 14.28 -20.40 34.64
N LEU A 127 15.48 -19.97 35.04
CA LEU A 127 15.86 -19.89 36.46
C LEU A 127 16.12 -18.43 36.88
N PRO A 128 15.59 -17.98 38.04
CA PRO A 128 15.78 -16.62 38.51
C PRO A 128 17.26 -16.37 38.88
N PRO A 129 17.78 -15.15 38.63
CA PRO A 129 19.18 -14.82 38.89
C PRO A 129 19.50 -14.86 40.40
N ARG A 130 20.57 -15.56 40.77
CA ARG A 130 21.06 -15.62 42.17
C ARG A 130 21.56 -14.25 42.62
N LYS A 131 21.11 -13.79 43.81
CA LYS A 131 21.63 -12.61 44.49
C LYS A 131 23.13 -12.79 44.80
N LYS A 132 23.95 -11.83 44.36
CA LYS A 132 25.36 -11.75 44.75
C LYS A 132 25.47 -11.21 46.19
N ARG A 133 26.36 -11.83 46.98
CA ARG A 133 26.92 -11.27 48.21
C ARG A 133 28.04 -10.30 47.85
#